data_AF-A0AAV8ZPD2-F1
#
_entry.id   AF-A0AAV8ZPD2-F1
#
_cell.length_a   1.000
_cell.length_b   1.000
_cell.length_c   1.000
_cell.angle_alpha   90.00
_cell.angle_beta   90.00
_cell.angle_gamma   90.00
#
_symmetry.space_group_name_H-M   'P 1'
#
loop_
_entity.id
_entity.type
_entity.pdbx_description
1 polymer ?
#
loop_
_entity_poly.entity_id
_entity_poly.type
_entity_poly.pdbx_seq_one_letter_code
_entity_poly.pdbx_strand_id
1 'polypeptide(L)'
;MDPVPGGCNLHFNTKIAPYQIVFYNDDYIEVESQAPSAYGVDCGDNKIQVDMYHMFLNEYDNKVQPYFDAIIQMITVDNIKLHGRKIPPGTEFFKYRRLYSSYRGTGEVFAIVATYNNRSSAYVPAVSYGCDLTKWDESCVGPGK
;
A
#
# COMPACT_ATOMS: atom_id res chain seq x y z
N MET A 1 -2.60 22.03 -8.28
CA MET A 1 -2.25 20.76 -8.95
C MET A 1 -2.32 19.66 -7.92
N ASP A 2 -2.73 18.48 -8.33
CA ASP A 2 -2.78 17.33 -7.44
C ASP A 2 -1.35 16.85 -7.18
N PRO A 3 -1.05 16.29 -6.00
CA PRO A 3 0.26 15.71 -5.75
C PRO A 3 0.55 14.57 -6.74
N VAL A 4 1.83 14.30 -6.99
CA VAL A 4 2.31 13.22 -7.87
C VAL A 4 2.84 12.10 -6.97
N PRO A 5 2.12 10.96 -6.87
CA PRO A 5 2.58 9.79 -6.13
C PRO A 5 3.98 9.35 -6.53
N GLY A 6 4.86 9.18 -5.54
CA GLY A 6 6.25 8.75 -5.75
C GLY A 6 7.10 9.65 -6.64
N GLY A 7 6.71 10.92 -6.82
CA GLY A 7 7.42 11.86 -7.68
C GLY A 7 8.75 12.38 -7.11
N CYS A 8 9.04 12.15 -5.83
CA CYS A 8 10.32 12.43 -5.23
C CYS A 8 11.16 11.14 -5.24
N ASN A 9 12.08 11.06 -6.21
CA ASN A 9 12.98 9.92 -6.40
C ASN A 9 14.11 9.89 -5.37
N LEU A 10 13.79 9.53 -4.13
CA LEU A 10 14.75 9.55 -3.03
C LEU A 10 15.58 8.27 -2.96
N HIS A 11 14.95 7.11 -3.17
CA HIS A 11 15.61 5.82 -2.95
C HIS A 11 15.24 4.70 -3.94
N PHE A 12 14.24 4.86 -4.79
CA PHE A 12 13.92 3.84 -5.80
C PHE A 12 14.73 4.12 -7.07
N ASN A 13 14.90 3.09 -7.91
CA ASN A 13 15.55 3.28 -9.21
C ASN A 13 14.64 4.01 -10.23
N THR A 14 13.33 4.05 -9.97
CA THR A 14 12.32 4.64 -10.84
C THR A 14 12.06 6.10 -10.47
N LYS A 15 12.29 7.03 -11.41
CA LYS A 15 12.16 8.48 -11.19
C LYS A 15 10.79 8.93 -10.64
N ILE A 16 9.71 8.32 -11.14
CA ILE A 16 8.36 8.51 -10.59
C ILE A 16 7.86 7.12 -10.27
N ALA A 17 7.78 6.79 -8.99
CA ALA A 17 7.43 5.46 -8.51
C ALA A 17 6.07 5.46 -7.79
N PRO A 18 4.94 5.49 -8.52
CA PRO A 18 3.61 5.55 -7.93
C PRO A 18 3.14 4.20 -7.36
N TYR A 19 4.03 3.20 -7.30
CA TYR A 19 3.78 1.84 -6.78
C TYR A 19 4.44 1.67 -5.39
N GLN A 20 3.97 0.70 -4.63
CA GLN A 20 4.64 0.25 -3.40
C GLN A 20 5.52 -0.98 -3.67
N ILE A 21 6.56 -1.13 -2.85
CA ILE A 21 7.31 -2.38 -2.74
C ILE A 21 6.77 -3.11 -1.52
N VAL A 22 6.45 -4.39 -1.68
CA VAL A 22 5.93 -5.23 -0.61
C VAL A 22 6.90 -6.35 -0.32
N PHE A 23 7.31 -6.46 0.94
CA PHE A 23 8.06 -7.59 1.48
C PHE A 23 7.19 -8.29 2.51
N TYR A 24 7.34 -9.60 2.65
CA TYR A 24 6.63 -10.35 3.68
C TYR A 24 7.55 -11.41 4.28
N ASN A 25 7.26 -11.74 5.54
CA ASN A 25 7.72 -12.93 6.20
C ASN A 25 6.57 -13.51 7.05
N ASP A 26 6.93 -14.40 7.96
CA ASP A 26 5.99 -15.16 8.79
C ASP A 26 5.24 -14.28 9.79
N ASP A 27 5.85 -13.17 10.21
CA ASP A 27 5.35 -12.30 11.27
C ASP A 27 4.68 -11.04 10.71
N TYR A 28 5.26 -10.46 9.65
CA TYR A 28 4.82 -9.18 9.13
C TYR A 28 4.93 -9.02 7.62
N ILE A 29 4.14 -8.09 7.10
CA ILE A 29 4.22 -7.53 5.76
C ILE A 29 4.73 -6.10 5.88
N GLU A 30 5.75 -5.77 5.11
CA GLU A 30 6.32 -4.44 5.01
C GLU A 30 5.95 -3.82 3.66
N VAL A 31 5.39 -2.62 3.72
CA VAL A 31 4.99 -1.84 2.54
C VAL A 31 5.76 -0.54 2.52
N GLU A 32 6.55 -0.34 1.47
CA GLU A 32 7.36 0.86 1.26
C GLU A 32 6.90 1.62 0.02
N SER A 33 6.94 2.94 0.06
CA SER A 33 6.59 3.82 -1.04
C SER A 33 7.59 4.95 -1.19
N GLN A 34 7.65 5.57 -2.38
CA GLN A 34 8.41 6.81 -2.55
C GLN A 34 7.59 8.02 -2.12
N ALA A 35 8.30 9.05 -1.65
CA ALA A 35 7.69 10.31 -1.28
C ALA A 35 6.96 10.93 -2.50
N PRO A 36 5.75 11.50 -2.30
CA PRO A 36 5.05 12.20 -3.37
C PRO A 36 5.73 13.54 -3.66
N SER A 37 5.48 14.14 -4.81
CA SER A 37 5.88 15.53 -5.09
C SER A 37 4.65 16.40 -5.34
N ALA A 38 4.81 17.73 -5.31
CA ALA A 38 3.76 18.66 -5.72
C ALA A 38 4.41 19.90 -6.34
N TYR A 39 3.66 20.61 -7.19
CA TYR A 39 4.15 21.83 -7.82
C TYR A 39 4.55 22.87 -6.76
N GLY A 40 5.80 23.34 -6.84
CA GLY A 40 6.34 24.32 -5.89
C GLY A 40 6.73 23.76 -4.52
N VAL A 41 6.75 22.44 -4.35
CA VAL A 41 7.21 21.77 -3.11
C VAL A 41 8.55 21.10 -3.36
N ASP A 42 9.54 21.45 -2.54
CA ASP A 42 10.84 20.77 -2.52
C ASP A 42 10.71 19.39 -1.87
N CYS A 43 11.35 18.37 -2.47
CA CYS A 43 11.34 17.01 -1.95
C CYS A 43 11.99 16.87 -0.57
N GLY A 44 12.90 17.77 -0.19
CA GLY A 44 13.57 17.81 1.11
C GLY A 44 12.73 18.41 2.25
N ASP A 45 11.73 19.25 1.95
CA ASP A 45 10.78 19.84 2.91
C ASP A 45 9.34 19.43 2.57
N ASN A 46 9.15 18.12 2.38
CA ASN A 46 7.91 17.59 1.84
C ASN A 46 6.77 17.57 2.87
N LYS A 47 6.03 18.69 2.91
CA LYS A 47 4.83 18.90 3.74
C LYS A 47 3.57 18.22 3.20
N ILE A 48 3.69 17.38 2.16
CA ILE A 48 2.57 16.61 1.64
C ILE A 48 2.17 15.57 2.69
N GLN A 49 0.88 15.54 3.00
CA GLN A 49 0.30 14.55 3.90
C GLN A 49 0.22 13.21 3.17
N VAL A 50 0.65 12.14 3.83
CA VAL A 50 0.58 10.77 3.31
C VAL A 50 -0.19 9.92 4.30
N ASP A 51 -1.35 9.45 3.85
CA ASP A 51 -2.21 8.56 4.61
C ASP A 51 -2.16 7.16 4.00
N MET A 52 -1.91 6.15 4.82
CA MET A 52 -1.89 4.74 4.41
C MET A 52 -3.16 4.03 4.84
N TYR A 53 -3.64 3.13 3.99
CA TYR A 53 -4.87 2.37 4.15
C TYR A 53 -4.62 0.91 3.83
N HIS A 54 -5.43 0.04 4.42
CA HIS A 54 -5.45 -1.37 4.07
C HIS A 54 -6.86 -1.96 4.06
N MET A 55 -7.06 -3.06 3.34
CA MET A 55 -8.31 -3.81 3.29
C MET A 55 -8.02 -5.30 3.17
N PHE A 56 -8.55 -6.12 4.08
CA PHE A 56 -8.44 -7.57 3.99
C PHE A 56 -9.39 -8.15 2.93
N LEU A 57 -8.93 -9.22 2.28
CA LEU A 57 -9.74 -10.13 1.47
C LEU A 57 -10.19 -11.32 2.33
N ASN A 58 -11.03 -12.17 1.76
CA ASN A 58 -11.42 -13.42 2.38
C ASN A 58 -10.19 -14.30 2.67
N GLU A 59 -10.21 -14.94 3.83
CA GLU A 59 -9.18 -15.88 4.24
C GLU A 59 -9.15 -17.09 3.28
N TYR A 60 -7.95 -17.51 2.91
CA TYR A 60 -7.68 -18.69 2.11
C TYR A 60 -8.42 -18.70 0.74
N ASP A 61 -8.62 -17.52 0.13
CA ASP A 61 -9.22 -17.39 -1.20
C ASP A 61 -8.17 -17.05 -2.27
N ASN A 62 -7.86 -18.03 -3.13
CA ASN A 62 -6.92 -17.88 -4.25
C ASN A 62 -7.60 -17.59 -5.59
N LYS A 63 -8.89 -17.24 -5.59
CA LYS A 63 -9.60 -16.93 -6.83
C LYS A 63 -9.13 -15.60 -7.41
N VAL A 64 -9.02 -15.57 -8.73
CA VAL A 64 -8.57 -14.40 -9.48
C VAL A 64 -9.58 -13.24 -9.43
N GLN A 65 -10.89 -13.53 -9.41
CA GLN A 65 -11.90 -12.48 -9.47
C GLN A 65 -11.95 -11.62 -8.19
N PRO A 66 -12.04 -12.18 -6.97
CA PRO A 66 -11.99 -11.40 -5.74
C PRO A 66 -10.73 -10.55 -5.60
N TYR A 67 -9.58 -11.02 -6.13
CA TYR A 67 -8.34 -10.27 -6.16
C TYR A 67 -8.48 -8.94 -6.94
N PHE A 68 -9.03 -8.99 -8.16
CA PHE A 68 -9.20 -7.78 -8.97
C PHE A 68 -10.32 -6.88 -8.45
N ASP A 69 -11.41 -7.46 -7.95
CA ASP A 69 -12.51 -6.70 -7.34
C ASP A 69 -12.01 -5.89 -6.13
N ALA A 70 -11.14 -6.48 -5.30
CA ALA A 70 -10.53 -5.81 -4.16
C ALA A 70 -9.62 -4.64 -4.59
N ILE A 71 -8.86 -4.80 -5.68
CA ILE A 71 -8.05 -3.70 -6.23
C ILE A 71 -8.94 -2.54 -6.70
N ILE A 72 -10.04 -2.83 -7.39
CA ILE A 72 -10.99 -1.80 -7.87
C ILE A 72 -11.56 -0.99 -6.70
N GLN A 73 -11.81 -1.64 -5.56
CA GLN A 73 -12.26 -0.99 -4.32
C GLN A 73 -11.16 -0.14 -3.64
N MET A 74 -9.91 -0.20 -4.09
CA MET A 74 -8.77 0.45 -3.43
C MET A 74 -7.88 1.25 -4.42
N ILE A 75 -8.37 1.58 -5.62
CA ILE A 75 -7.57 2.26 -6.66
C ILE A 75 -7.81 3.79 -6.75
N THR A 76 -8.98 4.29 -6.34
CA THR A 76 -9.30 5.72 -6.35
C THR A 76 -9.30 6.30 -4.94
N VAL A 77 -9.07 7.61 -4.80
CA VAL A 77 -9.07 8.28 -3.48
C VAL A 77 -10.39 8.04 -2.73
N ASP A 78 -11.52 8.15 -3.42
CA ASP A 78 -12.84 7.98 -2.82
C ASP A 78 -13.10 6.53 -2.42
N ASN A 79 -12.74 5.56 -3.27
CA ASN A 79 -12.88 4.15 -2.97
C ASN A 79 -11.98 3.74 -1.79
N ILE A 80 -10.73 4.20 -1.75
CA ILE A 80 -9.81 3.94 -0.64
C ILE A 80 -10.38 4.45 0.68
N LYS A 81 -10.96 5.66 0.71
CA LYS A 81 -11.55 6.24 1.93
C LYS A 81 -12.84 5.53 2.34
N LEU A 82 -13.57 4.96 1.39
CA LEU A 82 -14.83 4.26 1.63
C LEU A 82 -14.62 2.82 2.12
N HIS A 83 -13.69 2.08 1.50
CA HIS A 83 -13.49 0.65 1.72
C HIS A 83 -12.27 0.34 2.60
N GLY A 84 -11.25 1.18 2.56
CA GLY A 84 -10.01 0.97 3.28
C GLY A 84 -10.08 1.43 4.74
N ARG A 85 -9.39 0.71 5.61
CA ARG A 85 -9.12 1.15 6.98
C ARG A 85 -7.88 2.03 7.01
N LYS A 86 -8.01 3.27 7.51
CA LYS A 86 -6.86 4.16 7.70
C LYS A 86 -5.95 3.65 8.81
N ILE A 87 -4.66 3.59 8.52
CA ILE A 87 -3.62 3.25 9.49
C ILE A 87 -3.21 4.51 10.28
N PRO A 88 -3.04 4.42 11.61
CA PRO A 88 -2.51 5.53 12.39
C PRO A 88 -1.13 5.97 11.86
N PRO A 89 -0.85 7.28 11.78
CA PRO A 89 0.42 7.76 11.26
C PRO A 89 1.60 7.14 12.03
N GLY A 90 2.67 6.82 11.31
CA GLY A 90 3.93 6.36 11.90
C GLY A 90 4.72 7.49 12.56
N THR A 91 5.89 7.16 13.10
CA THR A 91 6.89 8.18 13.40
C THR A 91 7.42 8.77 12.09
N GLU A 92 7.97 9.99 12.12
CA GLU A 92 8.45 10.65 10.89
C GLU A 92 9.52 9.85 10.14
N PHE A 93 10.32 9.05 10.84
CA PHE A 93 11.31 8.15 10.24
C PHE A 93 10.68 7.08 9.33
N PHE A 94 9.42 6.71 9.56
CA PHE A 94 8.69 5.69 8.82
C PHE A 94 7.51 6.27 8.04
N LYS A 95 7.58 7.55 7.63
CA LYS A 95 6.49 8.21 6.91
C LYS A 95 6.04 7.48 5.63
N TYR A 96 6.98 6.80 4.96
CA TYR A 96 6.72 6.09 3.70
C TYR A 96 6.87 4.57 3.80
N ARG A 97 6.98 4.04 5.01
CA ARG A 97 7.14 2.61 5.29
C ARG A 97 6.20 2.18 6.41
N ARG A 98 5.51 1.05 6.24
CA ARG A 98 4.66 0.50 7.31
C ARG A 98 4.74 -1.01 7.41
N LEU A 99 4.65 -1.48 8.66
CA LEU A 99 4.54 -2.89 9.00
C LEU A 99 3.08 -3.23 9.32
N TYR A 100 2.65 -4.36 8.80
CA TYR A 100 1.33 -4.97 8.98
C TYR A 100 1.55 -6.40 9.48
N SER A 101 0.61 -6.96 10.25
CA SER A 101 0.69 -8.35 10.66
C SER A 101 0.49 -9.26 9.45
N SER A 102 1.34 -10.28 9.31
CA SER A 102 1.20 -11.26 8.23
C SER A 102 0.19 -12.34 8.62
N TYR A 103 -0.87 -12.48 7.84
CA TYR A 103 -1.84 -13.57 7.96
C TYR A 103 -1.76 -14.42 6.70
N ARG A 104 -0.96 -15.50 6.74
CA ARG A 104 -0.73 -16.36 5.58
C ARG A 104 -2.03 -16.87 4.96
N GLY A 105 -2.16 -16.68 3.65
CA GLY A 105 -3.35 -17.08 2.89
C GLY A 105 -4.51 -16.10 2.98
N THR A 106 -4.40 -15.03 3.77
CA THR A 106 -5.39 -13.94 3.80
C THR A 106 -4.85 -12.79 2.97
N GLY A 107 -5.55 -12.47 1.88
CA GLY A 107 -5.16 -11.35 1.02
C GLY A 107 -5.33 -10.02 1.75
N GLU A 108 -4.46 -9.06 1.45
CA GLU A 108 -4.52 -7.71 1.98
C GLU A 108 -4.13 -6.72 0.88
N VAL A 109 -4.98 -5.73 0.63
CA VAL A 109 -4.73 -4.62 -0.30
C VAL A 109 -4.22 -3.42 0.47
N PHE A 110 -3.09 -2.86 0.05
CA PHE A 110 -2.48 -1.68 0.62
C PHE A 110 -2.65 -0.50 -0.33
N ALA A 111 -3.09 0.64 0.19
CA ALA A 111 -3.28 1.84 -0.60
C ALA A 111 -2.75 3.07 0.14
N ILE A 112 -2.35 4.09 -0.62
CA ILE A 112 -1.76 5.31 -0.10
C ILE A 112 -2.42 6.50 -0.77
N VAL A 113 -2.79 7.51 0.01
CA VAL A 113 -3.33 8.78 -0.46
C VAL A 113 -2.37 9.90 -0.08
N ALA A 114 -1.87 10.61 -1.08
CA ALA A 114 -1.13 11.85 -0.89
C ALA A 114 -2.08 13.04 -0.97
N THR A 115 -1.97 14.01 -0.05
CA THR A 115 -2.81 15.21 -0.02
C THR A 115 -1.98 16.47 0.15
N TYR A 116 -2.22 17.46 -0.71
CA TYR A 116 -1.59 18.78 -0.67
C TYR A 116 -2.59 19.85 -1.11
N ASN A 117 -2.72 20.93 -0.34
CA ASN A 117 -3.65 22.05 -0.61
C ASN A 117 -5.07 21.57 -0.96
N ASN A 118 -5.65 20.68 -0.14
CA ASN A 118 -6.97 20.07 -0.30
C ASN A 118 -7.18 19.28 -1.61
N ARG A 119 -6.10 18.93 -2.31
CA ARG A 119 -6.12 18.04 -3.47
C ARG A 119 -5.43 16.74 -3.14
N SER A 120 -5.98 15.63 -3.62
CA SER A 120 -5.52 14.30 -3.26
C SER A 120 -5.28 13.44 -4.50
N SER A 121 -4.29 12.55 -4.41
CA SER A 121 -3.96 11.55 -5.43
C SER A 121 -3.70 10.20 -4.76
N ALA A 122 -4.13 9.11 -5.39
CA ALA A 122 -3.87 7.77 -4.91
C ALA A 122 -2.61 7.17 -5.58
N TYR A 123 -1.85 6.40 -4.82
CA TYR A 123 -0.84 5.49 -5.36
C TYR A 123 -1.54 4.30 -6.02
N VAL A 124 -0.85 3.61 -6.94
CA VAL A 124 -1.28 2.28 -7.39
C VAL A 124 -1.31 1.37 -6.18
N PRO A 125 -2.40 0.62 -5.91
CA PRO A 125 -2.45 -0.27 -4.75
C PRO A 125 -1.52 -1.49 -4.93
N ALA A 126 -1.05 -2.04 -3.83
CA ALA A 126 -0.32 -3.31 -3.80
C ALA A 126 -1.12 -4.36 -3.04
N VAL A 127 -0.84 -5.64 -3.32
CA VAL A 127 -1.53 -6.77 -2.69
C VAL A 127 -0.51 -7.79 -2.23
N SER A 128 -0.74 -8.37 -1.05
CA SER A 128 0.01 -9.53 -0.55
C SER A 128 -0.93 -10.50 0.15
N TYR A 129 -0.55 -11.77 0.16
CA TYR A 129 -1.21 -12.83 0.94
C TYR A 129 -0.31 -13.34 2.08
N GLY A 130 0.82 -12.65 2.33
CA GLY A 130 1.83 -13.07 3.30
C GLY A 130 2.51 -14.40 2.93
N CYS A 131 2.45 -14.82 1.67
CA CYS A 131 2.92 -16.12 1.20
C CYS A 131 3.22 -16.12 -0.31
N ASP A 132 3.87 -17.20 -0.79
CA ASP A 132 4.12 -17.42 -2.21
C ASP A 132 2.88 -18.00 -2.91
N LEU A 133 2.24 -17.19 -3.75
CA LEU A 133 1.06 -17.58 -4.51
C LEU A 133 1.32 -18.70 -5.53
N THR A 134 2.57 -18.89 -5.98
CA THR A 134 2.94 -19.99 -6.88
C THR A 134 3.02 -21.34 -6.18
N LYS A 135 3.11 -21.32 -4.84
CA LYS A 135 3.17 -22.48 -3.95
C LYS A 135 2.09 -22.42 -2.89
N TRP A 136 0.85 -22.14 -3.32
CA TRP A 136 -0.27 -21.88 -2.43
C TRP A 136 -0.44 -22.94 -1.34
N ASP A 137 -0.46 -24.23 -1.72
CA ASP A 137 -0.71 -25.33 -0.80
C ASP A 137 0.43 -25.57 0.21
N GLU A 138 1.62 -25.03 -0.04
CA GLU A 138 2.80 -25.17 0.83
C GLU A 138 3.04 -23.91 1.67
N SER A 139 2.91 -22.73 1.08
CA SER A 139 3.32 -21.45 1.68
C SER A 139 2.17 -20.66 2.28
N CYS A 140 0.93 -20.86 1.82
CA CYS A 140 -0.24 -20.06 2.20
C CYS A 140 -1.12 -20.78 3.24
N VAL A 141 -0.55 -21.75 3.96
CA VAL A 141 -1.22 -22.47 5.04
C VAL A 141 -1.12 -21.65 6.32
N GLY A 142 -2.27 -21.19 6.81
CA GLY A 142 -2.36 -20.49 8.09
C GLY A 142 -2.09 -21.42 9.28
N PRO A 143 -1.82 -20.88 10.48
CA PRO A 143 -1.43 -21.64 11.67
C PRO A 143 -2.49 -22.62 12.24
N GLY A 144 -3.59 -22.86 11.53
CA GLY A 144 -4.70 -23.74 11.94
C GLY A 144 -5.00 -24.90 10.99
N LYS A 145 -4.08 -25.21 10.06
CA LYS A 145 -4.13 -26.37 9.17
C LYS A 145 -2.91 -27.26 9.39
#